data_AF-A0A2X3BPM5-F1
#
_entry.id   AF-A0A2X3BPM5-F1
#
_cell.length_a   1.000
_cell.length_b   1.000
_cell.length_c   1.000
_cell.angle_alpha   90.00
_cell.angle_beta   90.00
_cell.angle_gamma   90.00
#
_symmetry.space_group_name_H-M   'P 1'
#
loop_
_entity.id
_entity.type
_entity.pdbx_description
1 polymer ?
#
loop_
_entity_poly.entity_id
_entity_poly.type
_entity_poly.pdbx_seq_one_letter_code
_entity_poly.pdbx_strand_id
1 'polypeptide(L)'
;MNKTNIKCPRCHSEKLYKFGFDKQANQKYQCKECGRQFAPDSVSSRPKSKYLRCPKCNKATYLHHKYKHYNRYKCGSRKCNHAFSQYHNLNIDLASSENLTGSLSMKGMRFPLHTILTALTLYFLNSTSTRAISQFLKVTSNISVSHVTISSWVHKFAPYFKEKAKIFNAQLDLNSDDWHADETVVFISGKKYYLWLAIDSETRFVLAFHLTQARDSDAAFILMNQAKSMGKPNNFITDRLPSYNEAVKTVLNESTHIPVPPMSSDTNNNLIESFNKTFKAWYKTKKGFNSFEKANNLIYRFIFHYNFIRPHGSLNGSTPAEVAGFSTNDSNKHNWFIAA
;
A
#
# COMPACT_ATOMS: atom_id res chain seq x y z
N MET A 1 43.69 -39.16 40.47
CA MET A 1 43.70 -37.90 39.69
C MET A 1 43.89 -38.24 38.23
N ASN A 2 42.82 -38.15 37.42
CA ASN A 2 42.81 -38.57 36.01
C ASN A 2 43.80 -37.72 35.18
N LYS A 3 44.91 -38.31 34.73
CA LYS A 3 45.74 -37.74 33.66
C LYS A 3 44.95 -37.82 32.36
N THR A 4 44.28 -36.75 31.97
CA THR A 4 43.73 -36.61 30.63
C THR A 4 44.88 -36.74 29.62
N ASN A 5 44.86 -37.82 28.84
CA ASN A 5 45.90 -38.14 27.86
C ASN A 5 45.74 -37.23 26.63
N ILE A 6 46.26 -36.00 26.70
CA ILE A 6 46.13 -34.98 25.66
C ILE A 6 47.07 -35.34 24.50
N LYS A 7 46.50 -35.56 23.31
CA LYS A 7 47.25 -35.88 22.07
C LYS A 7 47.08 -34.76 21.04
N CYS A 8 48.04 -34.64 20.13
CA CYS A 8 47.91 -33.68 19.02
C CYS A 8 46.69 -34.04 18.14
N PRO A 9 45.75 -33.12 17.87
CA PRO A 9 44.58 -33.40 17.04
C PRO A 9 44.91 -33.56 15.54
N ARG A 10 46.16 -33.29 15.13
CA ARG A 10 46.59 -33.38 13.73
C ARG A 10 47.37 -34.66 13.44
N CYS A 11 48.32 -35.04 14.29
CA CYS A 11 49.19 -36.20 14.08
C CYS A 11 49.12 -37.23 15.21
N HIS A 12 48.25 -37.04 16.21
CA HIS A 12 48.05 -37.91 17.36
C HIS A 12 49.28 -38.17 18.25
N SER A 13 50.39 -37.47 18.01
CA SER A 13 51.58 -37.52 18.85
C SER A 13 51.31 -37.06 20.28
N GLU A 14 51.91 -37.77 21.22
CA GLU A 14 51.93 -37.46 22.65
C GLU A 14 53.04 -36.47 23.01
N LYS A 15 53.96 -36.17 22.08
CA LYS A 15 55.07 -35.23 22.28
C LYS A 15 54.58 -33.79 22.16
N LEU A 16 54.03 -33.28 23.26
CA LEU A 16 53.51 -31.92 23.40
C LEU A 16 54.34 -31.11 24.41
N TYR A 17 54.45 -29.80 24.22
CA TYR A 17 54.90 -28.89 25.28
C TYR A 17 53.91 -27.73 25.46
N LYS A 18 53.85 -27.19 26.69
CA LYS A 18 53.02 -26.05 27.02
C LYS A 18 53.51 -24.83 26.24
N PHE A 19 52.62 -24.20 25.47
CA PHE A 19 52.91 -23.08 24.59
C PHE A 19 52.06 -21.86 24.95
N GLY A 20 52.21 -21.40 26.20
CA GLY A 20 51.43 -20.29 26.74
C GLY A 20 49.93 -20.60 26.86
N PHE A 21 49.13 -19.54 26.92
CA PHE A 21 47.67 -19.61 27.04
C PHE A 21 46.98 -19.00 25.81
N ASP A 22 45.74 -19.39 25.56
CA ASP A 22 44.89 -18.71 24.58
C ASP A 22 44.27 -17.43 25.16
N LYS A 23 43.45 -16.73 24.37
CA LYS A 23 42.78 -15.48 24.79
C LYS A 23 41.76 -15.69 25.91
N GLN A 24 41.36 -16.94 26.18
CA GLN A 24 40.41 -17.33 27.21
C GLN A 24 41.12 -17.95 28.42
N ALA A 25 42.44 -17.79 28.52
CA ALA A 25 43.29 -18.37 29.55
C ALA A 25 43.32 -19.91 29.60
N ASN A 26 42.92 -20.60 28.52
CA ASN A 26 43.09 -22.04 28.42
C ASN A 26 44.53 -22.38 28.03
N GLN A 27 45.06 -23.48 28.56
CA GLN A 27 46.42 -23.94 28.27
C GLN A 27 46.55 -24.33 26.79
N LYS A 28 47.44 -23.65 26.06
CA LYS A 28 47.83 -24.05 24.71
C LYS A 28 48.96 -25.08 24.78
N TYR A 29 48.92 -26.02 23.85
CA TYR A 29 49.96 -27.00 23.59
C TYR A 29 50.47 -26.85 22.16
N GLN A 30 51.77 -27.02 21.96
CA GLN A 30 52.36 -27.17 20.64
C GLN A 30 52.94 -28.57 20.48
N CYS A 31 52.60 -29.22 19.37
CA CYS A 31 53.14 -30.53 19.02
C CYS A 31 54.58 -30.38 18.51
N LYS A 32 55.50 -31.17 19.06
CA LYS A 32 56.91 -31.17 18.65
C LYS A 32 57.15 -31.77 17.26
N GLU A 33 56.26 -32.64 16.79
CA GLU A 33 56.44 -33.33 15.50
C GLU A 33 55.88 -32.54 14.32
N CYS A 34 54.65 -32.01 14.44
CA CYS A 34 54.00 -31.30 13.34
C CYS A 34 53.90 -29.78 13.55
N GLY A 35 54.42 -29.26 14.67
CA GLY A 35 54.38 -27.83 15.01
C GLY A 35 52.99 -27.28 15.32
N ARG A 36 51.92 -28.08 15.27
CA ARG A 36 50.53 -27.64 15.45
C ARG A 36 50.30 -27.13 16.88
N GLN A 37 49.75 -25.93 16.99
CA GLN A 37 49.25 -25.36 18.24
C GLN A 37 47.75 -25.62 18.39
N PHE A 38 47.31 -25.98 19.59
CA PHE A 38 45.89 -26.19 19.93
C PHE A 38 45.69 -26.02 21.44
N ALA A 39 44.46 -25.77 21.87
CA ALA A 39 44.05 -25.74 23.27
C ALA A 39 42.84 -26.69 23.41
N PRO A 40 42.95 -27.82 24.13
CA PRO A 40 41.88 -28.82 24.24
C PRO A 40 40.60 -28.25 24.85
N ASP A 41 40.76 -27.39 25.85
CA ASP A 41 39.65 -26.76 26.58
C ASP A 41 39.13 -25.48 25.92
N SER A 42 39.70 -25.11 24.77
CA SER A 42 39.23 -23.97 23.99
C SER A 42 37.91 -24.32 23.32
N VAL A 43 36.81 -23.85 23.92
CA VAL A 43 35.50 -23.91 23.30
C VAL A 43 35.53 -22.99 22.08
N SER A 44 35.68 -23.57 20.88
CA SER A 44 35.59 -22.81 19.63
C SER A 44 34.13 -22.44 19.35
N SER A 45 33.54 -21.57 20.17
CA SER A 45 32.29 -20.92 19.82
C SER A 45 32.60 -19.87 18.76
N ARG A 46 32.88 -20.29 17.52
CA ARG A 46 32.77 -19.36 16.38
C ARG A 46 31.36 -18.79 16.48
N PRO A 47 31.19 -17.47 16.65
CA PRO A 47 29.86 -16.91 16.81
C PRO A 47 29.04 -17.35 15.59
N LYS A 48 27.92 -18.03 15.86
CA LYS A 48 26.97 -18.37 14.80
C LYS A 48 26.65 -17.06 14.09
N SER A 49 26.77 -17.05 12.76
CA SER A 49 26.51 -15.85 11.97
C SER A 49 25.11 -15.34 12.34
N LYS A 50 25.00 -14.06 12.71
CA LYS A 50 23.74 -13.41 13.09
C LYS A 50 22.70 -13.44 11.96
N TYR A 51 23.14 -13.65 10.71
CA TYR A 51 22.31 -13.55 9.51
C TYR A 51 22.20 -14.89 8.78
N LEU A 52 21.09 -15.04 8.06
CA LEU A 52 20.77 -16.22 7.26
C LEU A 52 21.88 -16.56 6.25
N ARG A 53 22.02 -17.83 5.89
CA ARG A 53 22.93 -18.23 4.80
C ARG A 53 22.32 -17.90 3.44
N CYS A 54 23.18 -17.67 2.46
CA CYS A 54 22.74 -17.39 1.10
C CYS A 54 22.05 -18.64 0.52
N PRO A 55 20.78 -18.58 0.08
CA PRO A 55 20.09 -19.77 -0.41
C PRO A 55 20.68 -20.31 -1.72
N LYS A 56 21.42 -19.49 -2.48
CA LYS A 56 22.06 -19.89 -3.74
C LYS A 56 23.41 -20.63 -3.55
N CYS A 57 24.21 -20.28 -2.54
CA CYS A 57 25.57 -20.81 -2.40
C CYS A 57 25.99 -21.16 -0.97
N ASN A 58 25.05 -21.07 -0.02
CA ASN A 58 25.21 -21.33 1.40
C ASN A 58 26.32 -20.53 2.13
N LYS A 59 26.90 -19.51 1.48
CA LYS A 59 27.90 -18.62 2.10
C LYS A 59 27.26 -17.62 3.06
N ALA A 60 28.09 -17.02 3.91
CA ALA A 60 27.68 -15.97 4.82
C ALA A 60 27.04 -14.80 4.06
N THR A 61 26.01 -14.20 4.65
CA THR A 61 25.35 -12.99 4.15
C THR A 61 25.55 -11.86 5.14
N TYR A 62 25.22 -10.66 4.70
CA TYR A 62 25.12 -9.48 5.55
C TYR A 62 23.81 -8.74 5.25
N LEU A 63 23.29 -8.05 6.26
CA LEU A 63 22.17 -7.15 6.10
C LEU A 63 22.60 -5.97 5.22
N HIS A 64 21.94 -5.80 4.07
CA HIS A 64 22.21 -4.71 3.13
C HIS A 64 21.32 -3.51 3.43
N HIS A 65 20.01 -3.74 3.57
CA HIS A 65 19.04 -2.73 3.97
C HIS A 65 18.02 -3.31 4.94
N LYS A 66 17.63 -2.49 5.93
CA LYS A 66 16.52 -2.75 6.83
C LYS A 66 15.34 -1.89 6.40
N TYR A 67 14.23 -2.52 6.04
CA TYR A 67 12.96 -1.84 5.79
C TYR A 67 11.96 -2.20 6.90
N LYS A 68 10.85 -1.48 6.92
CA LYS A 68 9.79 -1.68 7.91
C LYS A 68 9.21 -3.10 7.86
N HIS A 69 8.90 -3.62 6.67
CA HIS A 69 8.26 -4.93 6.46
C HIS A 69 9.22 -6.08 6.16
N TYR A 70 10.41 -5.76 5.63
CA TYR A 70 11.36 -6.76 5.18
C TYR A 70 12.81 -6.30 5.36
N ASN A 71 13.73 -7.26 5.37
CA ASN A 71 15.16 -7.02 5.37
C ASN A 71 15.74 -7.56 4.08
N ARG A 72 16.61 -6.78 3.42
CA ARG A 72 17.33 -7.22 2.24
C ARG A 72 18.73 -7.67 2.63
N TYR A 73 19.06 -8.91 2.31
CA TYR A 73 20.37 -9.51 2.56
C TYR A 73 21.14 -9.63 1.25
N LYS A 74 22.47 -9.50 1.35
CA LYS A 74 23.38 -9.72 0.22
C LYS A 74 24.41 -10.77 0.58
N CYS A 75 24.70 -11.65 -0.37
CA CYS A 75 25.73 -12.67 -0.21
C CYS A 75 27.11 -12.01 -0.11
N GLY A 76 27.92 -12.42 0.87
CA GLY A 76 29.29 -11.92 1.03
C GLY A 76 30.25 -12.37 -0.08
N SER A 77 29.85 -13.30 -0.94
CA SER A 77 30.67 -13.78 -2.06
C SER A 77 30.41 -12.96 -3.31
N ARG A 78 31.42 -12.21 -3.78
CA ARG A 78 31.36 -11.46 -5.04
C ARG A 78 31.04 -12.33 -6.26
N LYS A 79 31.52 -13.58 -6.28
CA LYS A 79 31.19 -14.56 -7.34
C LYS A 79 29.71 -14.93 -7.39
N CYS A 80 29.02 -14.91 -6.24
CA CYS A 80 27.59 -15.23 -6.17
C CYS A 80 26.72 -13.99 -6.42
N ASN A 81 27.07 -12.86 -5.79
CA ASN A 81 26.34 -11.57 -5.84
C ASN A 81 24.82 -11.66 -5.59
N HIS A 82 24.35 -12.78 -5.03
CA HIS A 82 22.94 -13.02 -4.79
C HIS A 82 22.39 -12.11 -3.68
N ALA A 83 21.20 -11.57 -3.88
CA ALA A 83 20.46 -10.78 -2.90
C ALA A 83 19.05 -11.34 -2.76
N PHE A 84 18.53 -11.38 -1.53
CA PHE A 84 17.20 -11.88 -1.22
C PHE A 84 16.60 -11.11 -0.04
N SER A 85 15.28 -11.18 0.08
CA SER A 85 14.51 -10.52 1.14
C SER A 85 14.04 -11.53 2.18
N GLN A 86 13.98 -11.12 3.45
CA GLN A 86 13.27 -11.83 4.52
C GLN A 86 12.21 -10.91 5.10
N TYR A 87 10.96 -11.36 5.08
CA TYR A 87 9.81 -10.63 5.61
C TYR A 87 9.67 -10.89 7.11
N HIS A 88 9.32 -9.87 7.90
CA HIS A 88 9.25 -9.98 9.36
C HIS A 88 8.12 -9.18 10.02
N ASN A 89 7.74 -8.02 9.48
CA ASN A 89 6.64 -7.22 10.02
C ASN A 89 5.44 -7.22 9.06
N LEU A 90 4.53 -8.17 9.27
CA LEU A 90 3.29 -8.31 8.51
C LEU A 90 2.14 -7.48 9.09
N ASN A 91 2.36 -6.76 10.20
CA ASN A 91 1.38 -5.82 10.72
C ASN A 91 1.50 -4.51 9.92
N ILE A 92 0.74 -4.43 8.83
CA ILE A 92 0.71 -3.30 7.91
C ILE A 92 -0.28 -2.28 8.44
N ASP A 93 0.14 -1.01 8.50
CA ASP A 93 -0.73 0.08 8.98
C ASP A 93 -1.97 0.24 8.09
N LEU A 94 -3.03 0.82 8.66
CA LEU A 94 -4.25 1.09 7.92
C LEU A 94 -4.05 2.24 6.91
N ALA A 95 -4.76 2.15 5.79
CA ALA A 95 -4.73 3.19 4.77
C ALA A 95 -5.29 4.52 5.26
N SER A 96 -4.85 5.64 4.66
CA SER A 96 -5.36 6.96 5.04
C SER A 96 -6.88 7.05 4.84
N SER A 97 -7.40 6.35 3.84
CA SER A 97 -8.82 6.19 3.53
C SER A 97 -9.66 5.63 4.69
N GLU A 98 -9.03 4.96 5.66
CA GLU A 98 -9.69 4.51 6.89
C GLU A 98 -9.90 5.64 7.90
N ASN A 99 -9.04 6.67 7.87
CA ASN A 99 -9.00 7.79 8.81
C ASN A 99 -9.82 8.98 8.29
N LEU A 100 -11.15 8.86 8.35
CA LEU A 100 -12.10 9.90 7.94
C LEU A 100 -12.72 10.60 9.16
N THR A 101 -13.05 11.87 8.99
CA THR A 101 -13.65 12.70 10.05
C THR A 101 -14.97 13.31 9.64
N GLY A 102 -15.84 13.58 10.62
CA GLY A 102 -17.13 14.20 10.41
C GLY A 102 -18.27 13.41 11.02
N SER A 103 -19.42 13.40 10.35
CA SER A 103 -20.66 12.84 10.87
C SER A 103 -21.02 11.51 10.18
N LEU A 104 -21.54 10.59 10.99
CA LEU A 104 -22.10 9.30 10.58
C LEU A 104 -23.60 9.38 10.24
N SER A 105 -24.20 10.58 10.20
CA SER A 105 -25.63 10.71 9.93
C SER A 105 -25.95 12.02 9.22
N MET A 106 -26.84 11.95 8.23
CA MET A 106 -27.44 13.12 7.58
C MET A 106 -28.74 13.59 8.28
N LYS A 107 -29.16 12.94 9.37
CA LYS A 107 -30.35 13.35 10.12
C LYS A 107 -30.12 14.68 10.85
N GLY A 108 -31.19 15.44 11.06
CA GLY A 108 -31.15 16.72 11.78
C GLY A 108 -30.52 17.87 11.00
N MET A 109 -30.35 17.73 9.68
CA MET A 109 -29.88 18.81 8.82
C MET A 109 -30.99 19.84 8.58
N ARG A 110 -30.64 21.12 8.64
CA ARG A 110 -31.59 22.24 8.39
C ARG A 110 -32.25 22.18 7.02
N PHE A 111 -31.54 21.68 6.01
CA PHE A 111 -32.04 21.61 4.65
C PHE A 111 -32.48 20.19 4.30
N PRO A 112 -33.52 20.03 3.46
CA PRO A 112 -33.96 18.71 3.02
C PRO A 112 -32.84 17.91 2.37
N LEU A 113 -32.91 16.58 2.51
CA LEU A 113 -31.91 15.67 1.97
C LEU A 113 -31.70 15.86 0.47
N HIS A 114 -32.77 15.97 -0.33
CA HIS A 114 -32.66 16.17 -1.78
C HIS A 114 -31.83 17.41 -2.15
N THR A 115 -31.91 18.50 -1.38
CA THR A 115 -31.16 19.73 -1.60
C THR A 115 -29.66 19.52 -1.36
N ILE A 116 -29.34 18.81 -0.27
CA ILE A 116 -27.96 18.45 0.07
C ILE A 116 -27.38 17.56 -1.04
N LEU A 117 -28.12 16.52 -1.45
CA LEU A 117 -27.68 15.62 -2.50
C LEU A 117 -27.50 16.32 -3.84
N THR A 118 -28.40 17.24 -4.21
CA THR A 118 -28.26 18.08 -5.42
C THR A 118 -26.96 18.89 -5.37
N ALA A 119 -26.66 19.53 -4.23
CA ALA A 119 -25.41 20.25 -4.05
C ALA A 119 -24.17 19.34 -4.20
N LEU A 120 -24.23 18.12 -3.65
CA LEU A 120 -23.16 17.14 -3.79
C LEU A 120 -23.00 16.69 -5.25
N THR A 121 -24.08 16.40 -5.96
CA THR A 121 -24.04 16.04 -7.39
C THR A 121 -23.36 17.13 -8.21
N LEU A 122 -23.78 18.39 -8.08
CA LEU A 122 -23.16 19.52 -8.78
C LEU A 122 -21.66 19.68 -8.43
N TYR A 123 -21.29 19.40 -7.18
CA TYR A 123 -19.90 19.53 -6.75
C TYR A 123 -18.96 18.48 -7.35
N PHE A 124 -19.37 17.20 -7.37
CA PHE A 124 -18.52 16.10 -7.83
C PHE A 124 -18.66 15.83 -9.32
N LEU A 125 -19.88 15.81 -9.86
CA LEU A 125 -20.12 15.53 -11.28
C LEU A 125 -19.68 16.71 -12.16
N ASN A 126 -20.11 17.92 -11.81
CA ASN A 126 -19.89 19.12 -12.63
C ASN A 126 -18.66 19.93 -12.18
N SER A 127 -17.90 19.43 -11.20
CA SER A 127 -16.76 20.15 -10.60
C SER A 127 -17.08 21.59 -10.15
N THR A 128 -18.35 21.89 -9.85
CA THR A 128 -18.83 23.25 -9.62
C THR A 128 -18.34 23.81 -8.28
N SER A 129 -18.04 25.11 -8.21
CA SER A 129 -17.62 25.77 -6.97
C SER A 129 -18.79 25.88 -5.98
N THR A 130 -18.51 25.91 -4.67
CA THR A 130 -19.56 26.03 -3.65
C THR A 130 -20.36 27.34 -3.76
N ARG A 131 -19.76 28.40 -4.28
CA ARG A 131 -20.44 29.67 -4.57
C ARG A 131 -21.39 29.55 -5.76
N ALA A 132 -20.95 28.92 -6.85
CA ALA A 132 -21.80 28.68 -8.01
C ALA A 132 -22.97 27.71 -7.66
N ILE A 133 -22.75 26.72 -6.79
CA ILE A 133 -23.82 25.85 -6.30
C ILE A 133 -24.84 26.63 -5.44
N SER A 134 -24.37 27.52 -4.56
CA SER A 134 -25.23 28.41 -3.77
C SER A 134 -26.10 29.28 -4.69
N GLN A 135 -25.50 29.88 -5.71
CA GLN A 135 -26.22 30.66 -6.71
C GLN A 135 -27.21 29.80 -7.51
N PHE A 136 -26.81 28.60 -7.94
CA PHE A 136 -27.68 27.68 -8.67
C PHE A 136 -28.93 27.35 -7.87
N LEU A 137 -28.78 26.95 -6.59
CA LEU A 137 -29.91 26.63 -5.72
C LEU A 137 -30.84 27.82 -5.47
N LYS A 138 -30.27 29.04 -5.44
CA LYS A 138 -31.04 30.26 -5.31
C LYS A 138 -31.86 30.57 -6.57
N VAL A 139 -31.28 30.40 -7.76
CA VAL A 139 -31.97 30.71 -9.03
C VAL A 139 -33.01 29.66 -9.38
N THR A 140 -32.71 28.37 -9.23
CA THR A 140 -33.59 27.29 -9.73
C THR A 140 -34.67 26.88 -8.74
N SER A 141 -34.39 26.97 -7.43
CA SER A 141 -35.27 26.45 -6.37
C SER A 141 -35.65 27.50 -5.32
N ASN A 142 -35.22 28.76 -5.48
CA ASN A 142 -35.36 29.84 -4.50
C ASN A 142 -34.77 29.51 -3.10
N ILE A 143 -33.84 28.55 -3.00
CA ILE A 143 -33.24 28.13 -1.74
C ILE A 143 -32.02 29.02 -1.45
N SER A 144 -32.08 29.77 -0.34
CA SER A 144 -30.94 30.56 0.14
C SER A 144 -30.06 29.73 1.07
N VAL A 145 -28.91 29.27 0.56
CA VAL A 145 -27.90 28.52 1.34
C VAL A 145 -26.52 29.13 1.13
N SER A 146 -25.75 29.29 2.20
CA SER A 146 -24.40 29.85 2.10
C SER A 146 -23.42 28.86 1.44
N HIS A 147 -22.44 29.38 0.71
CA HIS A 147 -21.35 28.56 0.16
C HIS A 147 -20.53 27.84 1.24
N VAL A 148 -20.49 28.36 2.47
CA VAL A 148 -19.84 27.73 3.63
C VAL A 148 -20.62 26.50 4.09
N THR A 149 -21.95 26.59 4.11
CA THR A 149 -22.84 25.46 4.41
C THR A 149 -22.66 24.35 3.38
N ILE A 150 -22.61 24.68 2.08
CA ILE A 150 -22.33 23.69 1.02
C ILE A 150 -20.93 23.07 1.21
N SER A 151 -19.91 23.89 1.51
CA SER A 151 -18.56 23.40 1.81
C SER A 151 -18.57 22.41 2.99
N SER A 152 -19.35 22.70 4.05
CA SER A 152 -19.54 21.80 5.17
C SER A 152 -20.12 20.45 4.72
N TRP A 153 -21.21 20.43 3.95
CA TRP A 153 -21.79 19.18 3.43
C TRP A 153 -20.81 18.37 2.59
N VAL A 154 -19.96 19.05 1.83
CA VAL A 154 -18.95 18.44 0.98
C VAL A 154 -17.85 17.69 1.78
N HIS A 155 -17.60 18.04 3.03
CA HIS A 155 -16.60 17.33 3.85
C HIS A 155 -17.22 16.47 4.95
N LYS A 156 -18.34 16.92 5.53
CA LYS A 156 -18.92 16.40 6.78
C LYS A 156 -19.28 14.92 6.73
N PHE A 157 -19.73 14.41 5.59
CA PHE A 157 -20.35 13.08 5.52
C PHE A 157 -19.41 11.97 5.02
N ALA A 158 -18.10 12.21 4.97
CA ALA A 158 -17.16 11.17 4.53
C ALA A 158 -17.27 9.86 5.35
N PRO A 159 -17.36 9.89 6.70
CA PRO A 159 -17.55 8.67 7.49
C PRO A 159 -18.87 7.95 7.20
N TYR A 160 -19.96 8.70 6.97
CA TYR A 160 -21.25 8.10 6.58
C TYR A 160 -21.15 7.30 5.27
N PHE A 161 -20.51 7.88 4.25
CA PHE A 161 -20.31 7.17 2.97
C PHE A 161 -19.37 5.97 3.10
N LYS A 162 -18.46 5.98 4.08
CA LYS A 162 -17.60 4.84 4.36
C LYS A 162 -18.36 3.63 4.88
N GLU A 163 -19.28 3.83 5.83
CA GLU A 163 -20.13 2.74 6.32
C GLU A 163 -21.01 2.19 5.21
N LYS A 164 -21.52 3.05 4.32
CA LYS A 164 -22.29 2.63 3.14
C LYS A 164 -21.44 1.84 2.15
N ALA A 165 -20.26 2.34 1.81
CA ALA A 165 -19.32 1.63 0.93
C ALA A 165 -18.98 0.25 1.49
N LYS A 166 -18.77 0.11 2.82
CA LYS A 166 -18.51 -1.18 3.46
C LYS A 166 -19.65 -2.19 3.23
N ILE A 167 -20.89 -1.74 3.33
CA ILE A 167 -22.07 -2.59 3.07
C ILE A 167 -22.15 -2.95 1.57
N PHE A 168 -21.93 -1.99 0.69
CA PHE A 168 -22.03 -2.21 -0.76
C PHE A 168 -20.92 -3.09 -1.30
N ASN A 169 -19.70 -2.91 -0.81
CA ASN A 169 -18.54 -3.71 -1.18
C ASN A 169 -18.74 -5.21 -0.91
N ALA A 170 -19.55 -5.58 0.09
CA ALA A 170 -19.86 -6.98 0.38
C ALA A 170 -20.72 -7.67 -0.69
N GLN A 171 -21.30 -6.91 -1.63
CA GLN A 171 -22.13 -7.40 -2.72
C GLN A 171 -21.37 -7.48 -4.05
N LEU A 172 -20.14 -6.97 -4.10
CA LEU A 172 -19.37 -6.85 -5.34
C LEU A 172 -18.55 -8.12 -5.57
N ASP A 173 -18.40 -8.49 -6.83
CA ASP A 173 -17.37 -9.43 -7.27
C ASP A 173 -16.25 -8.64 -7.96
N LEU A 174 -15.08 -8.63 -7.32
CA LEU A 174 -13.87 -7.94 -7.78
C LEU A 174 -12.71 -8.93 -7.94
N ASN A 175 -13.01 -10.21 -8.12
CA ASN A 175 -12.03 -11.20 -8.54
C ASN A 175 -11.86 -11.10 -10.06
N SER A 176 -11.03 -10.15 -10.51
CA SER A 176 -10.75 -9.90 -11.92
C SER A 176 -9.44 -10.55 -12.36
N ASP A 177 -9.19 -10.59 -13.67
CA ASP A 177 -7.88 -10.96 -14.19
C ASP A 177 -6.79 -9.95 -13.78
N ASP A 178 -7.06 -8.65 -13.92
CA ASP A 178 -6.02 -7.62 -13.83
C ASP A 178 -6.40 -6.48 -12.88
N TRP A 179 -5.54 -6.21 -11.90
CA TRP A 179 -5.55 -4.98 -11.10
C TRP A 179 -4.38 -4.08 -11.46
N HIS A 180 -4.61 -2.77 -11.45
CA HIS A 180 -3.59 -1.77 -11.70
C HIS A 180 -3.33 -0.91 -10.47
N ALA A 181 -2.08 -0.51 -10.26
CA ALA A 181 -1.75 0.55 -9.30
C ALA A 181 -0.78 1.59 -9.87
N ASP A 182 -1.01 2.82 -9.43
CA ASP A 182 -0.25 4.01 -9.80
C ASP A 182 -0.34 5.03 -8.67
N GLU A 183 0.59 5.97 -8.67
CA GLU A 183 0.62 7.06 -7.72
C GLU A 183 0.67 8.41 -8.41
N THR A 184 -0.10 9.36 -7.88
CA THR A 184 -0.16 10.70 -8.45
C THR A 184 0.05 11.79 -7.42
N VAL A 185 0.69 12.88 -7.83
CA VAL A 185 1.07 13.97 -6.93
C VAL A 185 -0.11 14.90 -6.61
N VAL A 186 -0.38 15.16 -5.34
CA VAL A 186 -1.31 16.21 -4.92
C VAL A 186 -0.60 17.21 -4.01
N PHE A 187 -1.11 18.44 -3.93
CA PHE A 187 -0.55 19.47 -3.06
C PHE A 187 -1.54 19.80 -1.94
N ILE A 188 -1.03 19.81 -0.72
CA ILE A 188 -1.78 20.13 0.50
C ILE A 188 -0.99 21.19 1.24
N SER A 189 -1.56 22.38 1.38
CA SER A 189 -0.95 23.56 2.01
C SER A 189 0.43 23.86 1.42
N GLY A 190 0.54 23.79 0.09
CA GLY A 190 1.79 24.01 -0.66
C GLY A 190 2.81 22.87 -0.59
N LYS A 191 2.58 21.82 0.21
CA LYS A 191 3.48 20.67 0.34
C LYS A 191 3.08 19.54 -0.61
N LYS A 192 4.06 18.82 -1.14
CA LYS A 192 3.88 17.67 -2.04
C LYS A 192 3.44 16.43 -1.25
N TYR A 193 2.39 15.78 -1.72
CA TYR A 193 1.89 14.49 -1.26
C TYR A 193 1.71 13.55 -2.46
N TYR A 194 1.59 12.26 -2.19
CA TYR A 194 1.33 11.20 -3.15
C TYR A 194 0.02 10.51 -2.80
N LEU A 195 -0.89 10.46 -3.77
CA LEU A 195 -2.10 9.67 -3.73
C LEU A 195 -1.82 8.36 -4.49
N TRP A 196 -1.71 7.28 -3.73
CA TRP A 196 -1.56 5.93 -4.23
C TRP A 196 -2.94 5.33 -4.47
N LEU A 197 -3.14 4.67 -5.61
CA LEU A 197 -4.42 4.15 -6.04
C LEU A 197 -4.26 2.74 -6.58
N ALA A 198 -5.23 1.87 -6.27
CA ALA A 198 -5.40 0.58 -6.92
C ALA A 198 -6.78 0.53 -7.56
N ILE A 199 -6.86 0.02 -8.79
CA ILE A 199 -8.09 -0.01 -9.59
C ILE A 199 -8.21 -1.37 -10.30
N ASP A 200 -9.45 -1.84 -10.39
CA ASP A 200 -9.83 -3.03 -11.13
C ASP A 200 -9.92 -2.75 -12.64
N SER A 201 -9.34 -3.62 -13.48
CA SER A 201 -9.26 -3.35 -14.92
C SER A 201 -10.61 -3.49 -15.65
N GLU A 202 -11.37 -4.52 -15.27
CA GLU A 202 -12.61 -4.90 -15.94
C GLU A 202 -13.74 -3.94 -15.58
N THR A 203 -13.92 -3.71 -14.28
CA THR A 203 -15.03 -2.92 -13.73
C THR A 203 -14.70 -1.43 -13.64
N ARG A 204 -13.42 -1.06 -13.70
CA ARG A 204 -12.91 0.29 -13.37
C ARG A 204 -13.11 0.69 -11.91
N PHE A 205 -13.46 -0.25 -11.03
CA PHE A 205 -13.71 0.06 -9.64
C PHE A 205 -12.41 0.41 -8.92
N VAL A 206 -12.35 1.58 -8.27
CA VAL A 206 -11.19 1.93 -7.44
C VAL A 206 -11.25 1.13 -6.15
N LEU A 207 -10.30 0.21 -5.99
CA LEU A 207 -10.24 -0.78 -4.91
C LEU A 207 -9.71 -0.18 -3.61
N ALA A 208 -8.68 0.65 -3.72
CA ALA A 208 -7.99 1.21 -2.57
C ALA A 208 -7.36 2.56 -2.90
N PHE A 209 -7.18 3.38 -1.87
CA PHE A 209 -6.33 4.55 -1.96
C PHE A 209 -5.61 4.85 -0.66
N HIS A 210 -4.41 5.41 -0.78
CA HIS A 210 -3.61 5.86 0.35
C HIS A 210 -2.94 7.21 0.05
N LEU A 211 -3.19 8.20 0.88
CA LEU A 211 -2.62 9.54 0.79
C LEU A 211 -1.49 9.68 1.80
N THR A 212 -0.28 9.97 1.32
CA THR A 212 0.92 10.08 2.16
C THR A 212 1.85 11.17 1.65
N GLN A 213 2.72 11.69 2.52
CA GLN A 213 3.75 12.65 2.12
C GLN A 213 4.97 11.96 1.47
N ALA A 214 5.25 10.72 1.85
CA ALA A 214 6.39 9.95 1.36
C ALA A 214 6.02 9.05 0.17
N ARG A 215 6.91 8.92 -0.82
CA ARG A 215 6.80 7.91 -1.89
C ARG A 215 7.75 6.76 -1.57
N ASP A 216 7.34 5.87 -0.67
CA ASP A 216 8.17 4.78 -0.15
C ASP A 216 7.53 3.41 -0.30
N SER A 217 8.18 2.37 0.22
CA SER A 217 7.65 1.01 0.18
C SER A 217 6.48 0.81 1.14
N ASP A 218 6.46 1.51 2.29
CA ASP A 218 5.42 1.37 3.30
C ASP A 218 4.05 1.72 2.71
N ALA A 219 3.98 2.83 1.97
CA ALA A 219 2.77 3.24 1.25
C ALA A 219 2.25 2.17 0.27
N ALA A 220 3.15 1.47 -0.44
CA ALA A 220 2.78 0.37 -1.33
C ALA A 220 2.21 -0.82 -0.54
N PHE A 221 2.84 -1.22 0.58
CA PHE A 221 2.31 -2.29 1.44
C PHE A 221 0.91 -1.96 1.95
N ILE A 222 0.70 -0.72 2.41
CA ILE A 222 -0.60 -0.24 2.91
C ILE A 222 -1.68 -0.29 1.82
N LEU A 223 -1.35 0.18 0.61
CA LEU A 223 -2.26 0.14 -0.54
C LEU A 223 -2.68 -1.29 -0.88
N MET A 224 -1.70 -2.22 -1.01
CA MET A 224 -1.98 -3.63 -1.32
C MET A 224 -2.82 -4.29 -0.24
N ASN A 225 -2.53 -4.00 1.02
CA ASN A 225 -3.24 -4.59 2.15
C ASN A 225 -4.71 -4.17 2.15
N GLN A 226 -5.00 -2.91 1.81
CA GLN A 226 -6.36 -2.46 1.60
C GLN A 226 -7.01 -3.12 0.37
N ALA A 227 -6.34 -3.12 -0.78
CA ALA A 227 -6.89 -3.69 -2.02
C ALA A 227 -7.22 -5.18 -1.87
N LYS A 228 -6.37 -5.96 -1.19
CA LYS A 228 -6.56 -7.39 -0.91
C LYS A 228 -7.89 -7.70 -0.21
N SER A 229 -8.42 -6.76 0.58
CA SER A 229 -9.70 -6.95 1.27
C SER A 229 -10.92 -6.94 0.32
N MET A 230 -10.75 -6.51 -0.93
CA MET A 230 -11.81 -6.37 -1.92
C MET A 230 -11.95 -7.61 -2.82
N GLY A 231 -10.89 -8.41 -2.97
CA GLY A 231 -10.85 -9.51 -3.92
C GLY A 231 -9.43 -10.00 -4.18
N LYS A 232 -9.26 -10.78 -5.25
CA LYS A 232 -7.95 -11.30 -5.68
C LYS A 232 -7.79 -11.18 -7.20
N PRO A 233 -6.70 -10.58 -7.69
CA PRO A 233 -6.39 -10.55 -9.11
C PRO A 233 -5.48 -11.70 -9.53
N ASN A 234 -5.53 -12.10 -10.80
CA ASN A 234 -4.53 -12.98 -11.41
C ASN A 234 -3.20 -12.22 -11.60
N ASN A 235 -3.26 -11.01 -12.15
CA ASN A 235 -2.12 -10.14 -12.36
C ASN A 235 -2.28 -8.81 -11.63
N PHE A 236 -1.18 -8.36 -11.04
CA PHE A 236 -1.08 -7.02 -10.48
C PHE A 236 -0.11 -6.19 -11.30
N ILE A 237 -0.60 -5.15 -11.95
CA ILE A 237 0.09 -4.36 -12.95
C ILE A 237 0.48 -3.01 -12.34
N THR A 238 1.76 -2.66 -12.40
CA THR A 238 2.25 -1.37 -11.87
C THR A 238 3.26 -0.74 -12.80
N ASP A 239 3.53 0.56 -12.58
CA ASP A 239 4.77 1.16 -13.08
C ASP A 239 6.01 0.50 -12.41
N ARG A 240 7.20 0.76 -12.94
CA ARG A 240 8.48 0.18 -12.50
C ARG A 240 8.99 0.71 -11.15
N LEU A 241 8.14 1.35 -10.34
CA LEU A 241 8.53 1.81 -9.02
C LEU A 241 8.89 0.60 -8.14
N PRO A 242 10.15 0.48 -7.67
CA PRO A 242 10.60 -0.71 -6.95
C PRO A 242 9.85 -1.00 -5.64
N SER A 243 9.15 0.00 -5.09
CA SER A 243 8.30 -0.11 -3.91
C SER A 243 7.22 -1.18 -4.05
N TYR A 244 6.67 -1.39 -5.26
CA TYR A 244 5.61 -2.37 -5.48
C TYR A 244 6.11 -3.81 -5.43
N ASN A 245 7.34 -4.08 -5.88
CA ASN A 245 7.86 -5.44 -6.04
C ASN A 245 7.77 -6.29 -4.76
N GLU A 246 8.20 -5.74 -3.63
CA GLU A 246 8.21 -6.47 -2.35
C GLU A 246 6.82 -6.46 -1.70
N ALA A 247 6.03 -5.41 -1.91
CA ALA A 247 4.67 -5.31 -1.41
C ALA A 247 3.75 -6.37 -2.06
N VAL A 248 3.77 -6.47 -3.40
CA VAL A 248 2.96 -7.45 -4.14
C VAL A 248 3.36 -8.87 -3.76
N LYS A 249 4.65 -9.19 -3.77
CA LYS A 249 5.15 -10.52 -3.38
C LYS A 249 4.75 -10.96 -1.96
N THR A 250 4.60 -10.00 -1.04
CA THR A 250 4.26 -10.31 0.35
C THR A 250 2.75 -10.38 0.57
N VAL A 251 2.01 -9.41 0.02
CA VAL A 251 0.59 -9.21 0.32
C VAL A 251 -0.30 -9.98 -0.66
N LEU A 252 0.03 -9.91 -1.95
CA LEU A 252 -0.67 -10.56 -3.07
C LEU A 252 0.21 -11.70 -3.63
N ASN A 253 0.62 -12.62 -2.75
CA ASN A 253 1.53 -13.71 -3.07
C ASN A 253 0.97 -14.76 -4.06
N GLU A 254 -0.34 -14.76 -4.27
CA GLU A 254 -1.04 -15.61 -5.25
C GLU A 254 -1.12 -14.95 -6.64
N SER A 255 -0.82 -13.66 -6.75
CA SER A 255 -0.91 -12.89 -7.99
C SER A 255 0.46 -12.73 -8.65
N THR A 256 0.48 -12.64 -9.98
CA THR A 256 1.69 -12.35 -10.74
C THR A 256 1.93 -10.86 -10.81
N HIS A 257 3.08 -10.37 -10.35
CA HIS A 257 3.45 -8.95 -10.49
C HIS A 257 4.01 -8.67 -11.88
N ILE A 258 3.36 -7.77 -12.62
CA ILE A 258 3.76 -7.35 -13.96
C ILE A 258 4.18 -5.86 -13.93
N PRO A 259 5.49 -5.54 -13.91
CA PRO A 259 5.96 -4.18 -14.07
C PRO A 259 6.01 -3.81 -15.56
N VAL A 260 5.09 -2.95 -16.03
CA VAL A 260 4.95 -2.63 -17.46
C VAL A 260 6.17 -1.86 -17.99
N PRO A 261 6.72 -2.20 -19.19
CA PRO A 261 7.73 -1.38 -19.86
C PRO A 261 7.19 -0.02 -20.33
N PRO A 262 8.01 1.04 -20.36
CA PRO A 262 7.70 2.20 -21.18
C PRO A 262 7.77 1.72 -22.65
N MET A 263 6.65 1.76 -23.35
CA MET A 263 6.44 1.31 -24.74
C MET A 263 6.13 -0.21 -24.91
N SER A 264 4.91 -0.48 -25.39
CA SER A 264 4.36 -1.69 -26.05
C SER A 264 4.30 -3.04 -25.31
N SER A 265 3.08 -3.43 -24.88
CA SER A 265 2.35 -4.68 -25.19
C SER A 265 1.04 -4.70 -24.39
N ASP A 266 0.13 -5.62 -24.68
CA ASP A 266 -1.32 -5.62 -24.40
C ASP A 266 -1.78 -5.33 -22.95
N THR A 267 -0.90 -5.38 -21.94
CA THR A 267 -1.16 -4.94 -20.56
C THR A 267 -0.91 -3.43 -20.42
N ASN A 268 -1.94 -2.64 -20.68
CA ASN A 268 -1.84 -1.20 -20.85
C ASN A 268 -2.25 -0.41 -19.58
N ASN A 269 -1.36 0.46 -19.07
CA ASN A 269 -1.66 1.31 -17.90
C ASN A 269 -2.62 2.49 -18.20
N ASN A 270 -3.09 2.61 -19.45
CA ASN A 270 -4.01 3.67 -19.89
C ASN A 270 -5.26 3.82 -19.01
N LEU A 271 -5.71 2.74 -18.38
CA LEU A 271 -6.90 2.71 -17.55
C LEU A 271 -6.75 3.56 -16.29
N ILE A 272 -5.71 3.28 -15.49
CA ILE A 272 -5.45 4.06 -14.28
C ILE A 272 -5.00 5.48 -14.64
N GLU A 273 -4.32 5.66 -15.78
CA GLU A 273 -4.03 6.99 -16.30
C GLU A 273 -5.30 7.78 -16.65
N SER A 274 -6.32 7.12 -17.19
CA SER A 274 -7.63 7.74 -17.48
C SER A 274 -8.35 8.15 -16.19
N PHE A 275 -8.32 7.30 -15.16
CA PHE A 275 -8.77 7.67 -13.82
C PHE A 275 -7.99 8.89 -13.30
N ASN A 276 -6.66 8.85 -13.37
CA ASN A 276 -5.79 9.92 -12.90
C ASN A 276 -6.05 11.24 -13.64
N LYS A 277 -6.31 11.22 -14.94
CA LYS A 277 -6.73 12.40 -15.72
C LYS A 277 -8.04 12.97 -15.19
N THR A 278 -9.04 12.11 -14.94
CA THR A 278 -10.34 12.51 -14.38
C THR A 278 -10.20 13.13 -13.00
N PHE A 279 -9.46 12.47 -12.10
CA PHE A 279 -9.16 12.98 -10.76
C PHE A 279 -8.41 14.32 -10.81
N LYS A 280 -7.40 14.45 -11.67
CA LYS A 280 -6.60 15.67 -11.81
C LYS A 280 -7.41 16.84 -12.36
N ALA A 281 -8.30 16.59 -13.31
CA ALA A 281 -9.20 17.62 -13.82
C ALA A 281 -10.06 18.19 -12.68
N TRP A 282 -10.69 17.32 -11.89
CA TRP A 282 -11.47 17.72 -10.72
C TRP A 282 -10.61 18.40 -9.64
N TYR A 283 -9.45 17.85 -9.31
CA TYR A 283 -8.51 18.39 -8.31
C TYR A 283 -8.01 19.80 -8.68
N LYS A 284 -7.68 20.05 -9.95
CA LYS A 284 -7.23 21.38 -10.43
C LYS A 284 -8.27 22.46 -10.14
N THR A 285 -9.57 22.17 -10.25
CA THR A 285 -10.63 23.14 -9.94
C THR A 285 -10.63 23.59 -8.47
N LYS A 286 -10.01 22.80 -7.57
CA LYS A 286 -9.98 23.08 -6.13
C LYS A 286 -8.80 23.97 -5.72
N LYS A 287 -7.85 24.24 -6.64
CA LYS A 287 -6.64 25.04 -6.40
C LYS A 287 -5.78 24.53 -5.23
N GLY A 288 -5.72 23.19 -5.08
CA GLY A 288 -5.00 22.53 -3.99
C GLY A 288 -5.83 22.39 -2.71
N PHE A 289 -5.37 21.56 -1.79
CA PHE A 289 -6.02 21.36 -0.50
C PHE A 289 -5.37 22.18 0.61
N ASN A 290 -6.12 22.54 1.65
CA ASN A 290 -5.62 23.35 2.77
C ASN A 290 -5.35 22.54 4.06
N SER A 291 -5.79 21.28 4.10
CA SER A 291 -5.62 20.39 5.25
C SER A 291 -5.61 18.95 4.77
N PHE A 292 -4.76 18.12 5.36
CA PHE A 292 -4.67 16.69 5.07
C PHE A 292 -6.00 15.99 5.33
N GLU A 293 -6.63 16.24 6.48
CA GLU A 293 -7.90 15.64 6.88
C GLU A 293 -9.02 15.98 5.88
N LYS A 294 -9.14 17.26 5.50
CA LYS A 294 -10.14 17.70 4.51
C LYS A 294 -9.86 17.12 3.13
N ALA A 295 -8.59 17.02 2.73
CA ALA A 295 -8.18 16.40 1.48
C ALA A 295 -8.58 14.92 1.44
N ASN A 296 -8.25 14.19 2.50
CA ASN A 296 -8.54 12.76 2.63
C ASN A 296 -10.05 12.49 2.58
N ASN A 297 -10.85 13.24 3.33
CA ASN A 297 -12.32 13.17 3.26
C ASN A 297 -12.84 13.46 1.84
N LEU A 298 -12.28 14.45 1.15
CA LEU A 298 -12.77 14.83 -0.17
C LEU A 298 -12.37 13.82 -1.26
N ILE A 299 -11.16 13.28 -1.19
CA ILE A 299 -10.69 12.21 -2.08
C ILE A 299 -11.54 10.97 -1.88
N TYR A 300 -11.82 10.59 -0.63
CA TYR A 300 -12.72 9.47 -0.32
C TYR A 300 -14.08 9.66 -1.01
N ARG A 301 -14.69 10.84 -0.83
CA ARG A 301 -16.00 11.14 -1.41
C ARG A 301 -15.98 11.23 -2.93
N PHE A 302 -14.87 11.67 -3.52
CA PHE A 302 -14.69 11.64 -4.97
C PHE A 302 -14.66 10.20 -5.49
N ILE A 303 -13.89 9.32 -4.83
CA ILE A 303 -13.79 7.90 -5.21
C ILE A 303 -15.14 7.20 -5.01
N PHE A 304 -15.84 7.46 -3.90
CA PHE A 304 -17.19 6.95 -3.68
C PHE A 304 -18.14 7.35 -4.82
N HIS A 305 -18.14 8.63 -5.19
CA HIS A 305 -18.92 9.13 -6.31
C HIS A 305 -18.53 8.45 -7.63
N TYR A 306 -17.23 8.29 -7.89
CA TYR A 306 -16.71 7.64 -9.09
C TYR A 306 -17.18 6.19 -9.20
N ASN A 307 -17.14 5.43 -8.10
CA ASN A 307 -17.45 4.00 -8.05
C ASN A 307 -18.96 3.71 -8.07
N PHE A 308 -19.77 4.47 -7.31
CA PHE A 308 -21.17 4.09 -7.03
C PHE A 308 -22.22 4.99 -7.68
N ILE A 309 -21.84 6.16 -8.19
CA ILE A 309 -22.81 7.18 -8.61
C ILE A 309 -22.59 7.59 -10.06
N ARG A 310 -21.33 7.78 -10.47
CA ARG A 310 -20.99 8.32 -11.78
C ARG A 310 -21.11 7.23 -12.86
N PRO A 311 -21.97 7.40 -13.87
CA PRO A 311 -21.96 6.53 -15.04
C PRO A 311 -20.73 6.79 -15.91
N HIS A 312 -20.20 5.74 -16.55
CA HIS A 312 -19.02 5.85 -17.43
C HIS A 312 -19.38 5.42 -18.84
N GLY A 313 -19.04 6.27 -19.82
CA GLY A 313 -19.25 5.93 -21.23
C GLY A 313 -18.49 4.67 -21.66
N SER A 314 -17.30 4.42 -21.09
CA SER A 314 -16.53 3.19 -21.34
C SER A 314 -17.17 1.92 -20.76
N LEU A 315 -18.19 2.07 -19.91
CA LEU A 315 -18.94 0.99 -19.29
C LEU A 315 -20.41 1.00 -19.75
N ASN A 316 -20.67 1.48 -20.98
CA ASN A 316 -22.00 1.59 -21.56
C ASN A 316 -23.01 2.37 -20.68
N GLY A 317 -22.52 3.35 -19.92
CA GLY A 317 -23.35 4.16 -19.04
C GLY A 317 -23.59 3.56 -17.64
N SER A 318 -23.02 2.39 -17.33
CA SER A 318 -23.03 1.83 -15.97
C SER A 318 -21.97 2.47 -15.08
N THR A 319 -22.18 2.36 -13.77
CA THR A 319 -21.18 2.67 -12.76
C THR A 319 -20.18 1.50 -12.59
N PRO A 320 -18.97 1.73 -12.07
CA PRO A 320 -18.02 0.66 -11.79
C PRO A 320 -18.59 -0.39 -10.83
N ALA A 321 -19.36 0.04 -9.82
CA ALA A 321 -20.02 -0.86 -8.89
C ALA A 321 -21.04 -1.77 -9.60
N GLU A 322 -21.86 -1.25 -10.51
CA GLU A 322 -22.84 -2.05 -11.27
C GLU A 322 -22.16 -3.11 -12.13
N VAL A 323 -21.05 -2.77 -12.78
CA VAL A 323 -20.26 -3.76 -13.55
C VAL A 323 -19.65 -4.82 -12.63
N ALA A 324 -19.26 -4.44 -11.41
CA ALA A 324 -18.82 -5.34 -10.35
C ALA A 324 -19.96 -6.13 -9.68
N GLY A 325 -21.17 -6.14 -10.24
CA GLY A 325 -22.30 -6.93 -9.72
C GLY A 325 -23.21 -6.22 -8.72
N PHE A 326 -23.02 -4.92 -8.48
CA PHE A 326 -23.90 -4.15 -7.61
C PHE A 326 -25.32 -4.06 -8.19
N SER A 327 -26.27 -4.79 -7.60
CA SER A 327 -27.67 -4.73 -8.00
C SER A 327 -28.40 -3.57 -7.30
N THR A 328 -28.70 -2.51 -8.05
CA THR A 328 -29.58 -1.43 -7.58
C THR A 328 -31.04 -1.79 -7.90
N ASN A 329 -31.84 -2.09 -6.87
CA ASN A 329 -33.29 -2.29 -7.01
C ASN A 329 -34.08 -0.96 -7.04
N ASP A 330 -33.42 0.17 -6.80
CA ASP A 330 -34.06 1.48 -6.72
C ASP A 330 -34.14 2.18 -8.07
N SER A 331 -35.26 2.86 -8.30
CA SER A 331 -35.48 3.79 -9.43
C SER A 331 -34.54 5.01 -9.44
N ASN A 332 -33.66 5.15 -8.44
CA ASN A 332 -32.70 6.25 -8.26
C ASN A 332 -31.23 5.83 -8.56
N LYS A 333 -31.00 5.04 -9.62
CA LYS A 333 -29.72 4.37 -9.94
C LYS A 333 -28.45 5.23 -10.07
N HIS A 334 -28.53 6.56 -10.06
CA HIS A 334 -27.36 7.43 -10.24
C HIS A 334 -27.39 8.67 -9.34
N ASN A 335 -27.99 8.55 -8.16
CA ASN A 335 -28.05 9.62 -7.19
C ASN A 335 -27.37 9.20 -5.88
N TRP A 336 -26.87 10.16 -5.13
CA TRP A 336 -26.40 9.97 -3.76
C TRP A 336 -27.46 9.33 -2.84
N PHE A 337 -28.74 9.26 -3.27
CA PHE A 337 -29.80 8.50 -2.62
C PHE A 337 -29.52 7.00 -2.50
N ILE A 338 -28.70 6.40 -3.37
CA ILE A 338 -28.27 5.00 -3.19
C ILE A 338 -27.65 4.81 -1.79
N ALA A 339 -26.99 5.85 -1.29
CA ALA A 339 -26.32 5.84 -0.01
C ALA A 339 -27.07 6.56 1.11
N ALA A 340 -28.15 7.29 0.83
CA ALA A 340 -28.85 8.15 1.79
C ALA A 340 -30.19 7.56 2.21
#